data_AF-A0A845MCY3-F1
#
_entry.id   AF-A0A845MCY3-F1
#
_cell.length_a   1.000
_cell.length_b   1.000
_cell.length_c   1.000
_cell.angle_alpha   90.00
_cell.angle_beta   90.00
_cell.angle_gamma   90.00
#
_symmetry.space_group_name_H-M   'P 1'
#
loop_
_entity.id
_entity.type
_entity.pdbx_description
1 polymer ?
#
loop_
_entity_poly.entity_id
_entity_poly.type
_entity_poly.pdbx_seq_one_letter_code
_entity_poly.pdbx_strand_id
1 'polypeptide(L)'
;MTEERKPDKKRARNFVEPTKKWLRDQALRYLNRFPATSHKMAQHLLRKAEPHAEHFDIARETLKSDVDAVVAELVKVGFINDAEFAASKARLMARQGRSVAQIGLKLQEMEFSDSDQVQALDALGEDRQGLDRRAAARFVKRRRFGPYKPEKTRSERRNRELASLARQGFSFDVATLVIDAETVEDIEAIIYGDE
;
A
#
# COMPACT_ATOMS: atom_id res chain seq x y z
N MET A 1 -51.44 -23.82 0.12
CA MET A 1 -51.41 -22.53 -0.60
C MET A 1 -50.11 -21.83 -0.24
N THR A 2 -49.05 -22.10 -1.00
CA THR A 2 -47.77 -21.41 -0.85
C THR A 2 -47.82 -20.18 -1.75
N GLU A 3 -47.92 -18.99 -1.14
CA GLU A 3 -47.78 -17.72 -1.85
C GLU A 3 -46.37 -17.59 -2.41
N GLU A 4 -46.25 -17.66 -3.73
CA GLU A 4 -45.03 -17.31 -4.46
C GLU A 4 -44.73 -15.82 -4.27
N ARG A 5 -43.67 -15.53 -3.51
CA ARG A 5 -43.13 -14.18 -3.35
C ARG A 5 -42.57 -13.72 -4.71
N LYS A 6 -43.27 -12.81 -5.38
CA LYS A 6 -42.79 -12.20 -6.64
C LYS A 6 -41.45 -11.47 -6.39
N PRO A 7 -40.45 -11.63 -7.27
CA PRO A 7 -39.15 -11.01 -7.11
C PRO A 7 -39.26 -9.49 -7.21
N ASP A 8 -38.58 -8.80 -6.29
CA ASP A 8 -38.58 -7.34 -6.19
C ASP A 8 -38.02 -6.72 -7.49
N LYS A 9 -38.82 -5.88 -8.17
CA LYS A 9 -38.42 -5.28 -9.45
C LYS A 9 -37.23 -4.35 -9.19
N LYS A 10 -36.02 -4.75 -9.61
CA LYS A 10 -34.83 -3.89 -9.58
C LYS A 10 -35.16 -2.57 -10.27
N ARG A 11 -35.07 -1.47 -9.53
CA ARG A 11 -35.28 -0.10 -10.05
C ARG A 11 -34.44 0.10 -11.30
N ALA A 12 -35.03 0.68 -12.34
CA ALA A 12 -34.32 1.01 -13.57
C ALA A 12 -33.07 1.85 -13.23
N ARG A 13 -31.93 1.50 -13.83
CA ARG A 13 -30.67 2.20 -13.58
C ARG A 13 -30.77 3.56 -14.26
N ASN A 14 -30.69 4.65 -13.50
CA ASN A 14 -30.65 5.99 -14.09
C ASN A 14 -29.28 6.19 -14.72
N PHE A 15 -29.22 6.19 -16.06
CA PHE A 15 -28.00 6.47 -16.80
C PHE A 15 -27.81 7.98 -16.96
N VAL A 16 -26.58 8.45 -16.77
CA VAL A 16 -26.17 9.86 -16.94
C VAL A 16 -25.03 9.88 -17.93
N GLU A 17 -25.09 10.77 -18.92
CA GLU A 17 -24.05 10.87 -19.94
C GLU A 17 -22.69 11.19 -19.27
N PRO A 18 -21.63 10.39 -19.51
CA PRO A 18 -20.34 10.50 -18.84
C PRO A 18 -19.49 11.64 -19.41
N THR A 19 -20.03 12.85 -19.40
CA THR A 19 -19.30 14.07 -19.81
C THR A 19 -18.07 14.32 -18.92
N LYS A 20 -17.08 15.07 -19.42
CA LYS A 20 -15.90 15.50 -18.63
C LYS A 20 -16.27 16.14 -17.29
N LYS A 21 -17.31 16.97 -17.26
CA LYS A 21 -17.84 17.58 -16.03
C LYS A 21 -18.33 16.51 -15.06
N TRP A 22 -19.13 15.56 -15.54
CA TRP A 22 -19.61 14.46 -14.70
C TRP A 22 -18.47 13.62 -14.15
N LEU A 23 -17.49 13.26 -14.99
CA LEU A 23 -16.29 12.52 -14.58
C LEU A 23 -15.51 13.26 -13.48
N ARG A 24 -15.28 14.57 -13.66
CA ARG A 24 -14.65 15.42 -12.65
C ARG A 24 -15.43 15.43 -11.34
N ASP A 25 -16.75 15.60 -11.39
CA ASP A 25 -17.60 15.57 -10.18
C ASP A 25 -17.54 14.21 -9.47
N GLN A 26 -17.47 13.10 -10.21
CA GLN A 26 -17.29 11.78 -9.61
C GLN A 26 -15.91 11.63 -8.96
N ALA A 27 -14.86 12.14 -9.60
CA ALA A 27 -13.51 12.10 -9.09
C ALA A 27 -13.39 12.91 -7.79
N LEU A 28 -13.90 14.14 -7.78
CA LEU A 28 -13.90 15.01 -6.59
C LEU A 28 -14.70 14.39 -5.43
N ARG A 29 -15.87 13.79 -5.72
CA ARG A 29 -16.63 13.03 -4.72
C ARG A 29 -15.82 11.88 -4.13
N TYR A 30 -15.04 11.17 -4.95
CA TYR A 30 -14.19 10.07 -4.48
C TYR A 30 -13.03 10.60 -3.62
N LEU A 31 -12.31 11.62 -4.10
CA LEU A 31 -11.14 12.20 -3.44
C LEU A 31 -11.49 12.84 -2.09
N ASN A 32 -12.70 13.35 -1.92
CA ASN A 32 -13.18 13.87 -0.63
C ASN A 32 -13.22 12.81 0.48
N ARG A 33 -13.29 11.52 0.11
CA ARG A 33 -13.36 10.41 1.08
C ARG A 33 -12.11 9.57 1.12
N PHE A 34 -11.44 9.38 -0.02
CA PHE A 34 -10.34 8.45 -0.15
C PHE A 34 -9.19 9.04 -0.97
N PRO A 35 -7.93 8.96 -0.50
CA PRO A 35 -6.80 9.22 -1.36
C PRO A 35 -6.73 8.14 -2.46
N ALA A 36 -6.32 8.56 -3.65
CA ALA A 36 -6.12 7.68 -4.80
C ALA A 36 -4.91 8.12 -5.60
N THR A 37 -4.27 7.15 -6.24
CA THR A 37 -3.29 7.42 -7.30
C THR A 37 -4.00 7.85 -8.58
N SER A 38 -3.27 8.50 -9.49
CA SER A 38 -3.78 8.82 -10.83
C SER A 38 -4.30 7.57 -11.56
N HIS A 39 -3.53 6.47 -11.52
CA HIS A 39 -3.91 5.20 -12.11
C HIS A 39 -5.23 4.65 -11.54
N LYS A 40 -5.32 4.60 -10.20
CA LYS A 40 -6.52 4.11 -9.52
C LYS A 40 -7.73 5.00 -9.80
N MET A 41 -7.53 6.31 -9.92
CA MET A 41 -8.59 7.24 -10.30
C MET A 41 -9.10 6.96 -11.72
N ALA A 42 -8.19 6.79 -12.69
CA ALA A 42 -8.56 6.45 -14.06
C ALA A 42 -9.37 5.14 -14.12
N GLN A 43 -8.89 4.08 -13.45
CA GLN A 43 -9.61 2.81 -13.35
C GLN A 43 -10.97 2.93 -12.65
N HIS A 44 -11.05 3.76 -11.61
CA HIS A 44 -12.30 4.03 -10.91
C HIS A 44 -13.32 4.71 -11.81
N LEU A 45 -12.90 5.78 -12.51
CA LEU A 45 -13.76 6.54 -13.41
C LEU A 45 -14.21 5.70 -14.60
N LEU A 46 -13.30 4.95 -15.24
CA LEU A 46 -13.63 4.03 -16.34
C LEU A 46 -14.70 3.04 -15.92
N ARG A 47 -14.48 2.26 -14.85
CA ARG A 47 -15.44 1.26 -14.37
C ARG A 47 -16.80 1.86 -13.99
N LYS A 48 -16.79 3.11 -13.51
CA LYS A 48 -18.01 3.82 -13.12
C LYS A 48 -18.76 4.37 -14.32
N ALA A 49 -18.05 4.81 -15.35
CA ALA A 49 -18.60 5.44 -16.54
C ALA A 49 -18.97 4.43 -17.65
N GLU A 50 -18.36 3.24 -17.68
CA GLU A 50 -18.55 2.22 -18.72
C GLU A 50 -20.03 1.82 -18.92
N PRO A 51 -20.83 1.52 -17.88
CA PRO A 51 -22.26 1.25 -18.07
C PRO A 51 -23.05 2.46 -18.60
N HIS A 52 -22.58 3.68 -18.33
CA HIS A 52 -23.20 4.89 -18.86
C HIS A 52 -22.81 5.11 -20.32
N ALA A 53 -21.54 4.96 -20.66
CA ALA A 53 -21.06 5.09 -22.03
C ALA A 53 -21.74 4.09 -22.98
N GLU A 54 -21.90 2.84 -22.55
CA GLU A 54 -22.66 1.81 -23.31
C GLU A 54 -24.11 2.23 -23.59
N HIS A 55 -24.75 2.92 -22.65
CA HIS A 55 -26.14 3.38 -22.83
C HIS A 55 -26.27 4.55 -23.81
N PHE A 56 -25.23 5.37 -23.95
CA PHE A 56 -25.20 6.54 -24.84
C PHE A 56 -24.38 6.29 -26.12
N ASP A 57 -24.04 5.04 -26.44
CA ASP A 57 -23.24 4.63 -27.59
C ASP A 57 -21.89 5.36 -27.71
N ILE A 58 -21.28 5.70 -26.57
CA ILE A 58 -19.97 6.36 -26.52
C ILE A 58 -18.87 5.30 -26.66
N ALA A 59 -18.03 5.45 -27.68
CA ALA A 59 -16.89 4.57 -27.91
C ALA A 59 -15.94 4.53 -26.69
N ARG A 60 -15.44 3.33 -26.39
CA ARG A 60 -14.55 3.07 -25.24
C ARG A 60 -13.30 3.94 -25.27
N GLU A 61 -12.75 4.16 -26.46
CA GLU A 61 -11.57 4.97 -26.72
C GLU A 61 -11.82 6.45 -26.39
N THR A 62 -12.98 6.97 -26.78
CA THR A 62 -13.42 8.33 -26.43
C THR A 62 -13.58 8.49 -24.93
N LEU A 63 -14.26 7.54 -24.28
CA LEU A 63 -14.41 7.55 -22.82
C LEU A 63 -13.04 7.53 -22.11
N LYS A 64 -12.13 6.67 -22.58
CA LYS A 64 -10.78 6.58 -22.01
C LYS A 64 -10.02 7.90 -22.17
N SER A 65 -10.06 8.51 -23.35
CA SER A 65 -9.42 9.81 -23.59
C SER A 65 -9.97 10.91 -22.67
N ASP A 66 -11.29 10.94 -22.45
CA ASP A 66 -11.94 11.89 -21.55
C ASP A 66 -11.56 11.65 -20.08
N VAL A 67 -11.48 10.40 -19.65
CA VAL A 67 -10.99 10.04 -18.30
C VAL A 67 -9.54 10.47 -18.10
N ASP A 68 -8.66 10.15 -19.05
CA ASP A 68 -7.24 10.49 -18.99
C ASP A 68 -7.05 12.01 -18.92
N ALA A 69 -7.82 12.78 -19.69
CA ALA A 69 -7.80 14.24 -19.66
C ALA A 69 -8.24 14.81 -18.30
N VAL A 70 -9.31 14.27 -17.71
CA VAL A 70 -9.79 14.71 -16.38
C VAL A 70 -8.77 14.37 -15.29
N VAL A 71 -8.18 13.18 -15.32
CA VAL A 71 -7.16 12.78 -14.33
C VAL A 71 -5.92 13.66 -14.46
N ALA A 72 -5.45 13.92 -15.68
CA ALA A 72 -4.32 14.82 -15.93
C ALA A 72 -4.59 16.24 -15.41
N GLU A 73 -5.81 16.76 -15.58
CA GLU A 73 -6.19 18.04 -15.01
C GLU A 73 -6.12 18.02 -13.47
N LEU A 74 -6.66 16.99 -12.83
CA LEU A 74 -6.64 16.83 -11.36
C LEU A 74 -5.21 16.73 -10.80
N VAL A 75 -4.31 16.07 -11.51
CA VAL A 75 -2.88 16.04 -11.18
C VAL A 75 -2.28 17.44 -11.31
N LYS A 76 -2.53 18.13 -12.44
CA LYS A 76 -2.01 19.47 -12.70
C LYS A 76 -2.42 20.49 -11.64
N VAL A 77 -3.66 20.44 -11.15
CA VAL A 77 -4.14 21.36 -10.10
C VAL A 77 -3.85 20.88 -8.67
N GLY A 78 -3.17 19.73 -8.51
CA GLY A 78 -2.71 19.23 -7.22
C GLY A 78 -3.72 18.46 -6.38
N PHE A 79 -4.88 18.07 -6.93
CA PHE A 79 -5.81 17.18 -6.24
C PHE A 79 -5.27 15.74 -6.12
N ILE A 80 -4.39 15.35 -7.05
CA ILE A 80 -3.70 14.06 -7.06
C ILE A 80 -2.21 14.34 -7.11
N ASN A 81 -1.45 13.75 -6.20
CA ASN A 81 0.01 13.79 -6.19
C ASN A 81 0.53 12.40 -5.83
N ASP A 82 0.89 11.63 -6.86
CA ASP A 82 1.32 10.23 -6.69
C ASP A 82 2.65 10.13 -5.94
N ALA A 83 3.61 11.01 -6.24
CA ALA A 83 4.91 11.07 -5.58
C ALA A 83 4.78 11.32 -4.06
N GLU A 84 4.02 12.36 -3.66
CA GLU A 84 3.81 12.66 -2.24
C GLU A 84 3.03 11.56 -1.55
N PHE A 85 2.05 10.96 -2.25
CA PHE A 85 1.29 9.85 -1.68
C PHE A 85 2.15 8.60 -1.46
N ALA A 86 3.02 8.25 -2.42
CA ALA A 86 3.98 7.16 -2.30
C ALA A 86 4.95 7.41 -1.13
N ALA A 87 5.54 8.60 -1.04
CA ALA A 87 6.46 8.98 0.03
C ALA A 87 5.79 8.95 1.41
N SER A 88 4.58 9.50 1.53
CA SER A 88 3.78 9.44 2.76
C SER A 88 3.45 8.00 3.15
N LYS A 89 3.12 7.14 2.18
CA LYS A 89 2.82 5.73 2.41
C LYS A 89 4.05 4.96 2.89
N ALA A 90 5.20 5.18 2.25
CA ALA A 90 6.47 4.59 2.65
C ALA A 90 6.84 4.95 4.09
N ARG A 91 6.81 6.26 4.43
CA ARG A 91 7.05 6.76 5.79
C ARG A 91 6.12 6.13 6.82
N LEU A 92 4.82 6.03 6.51
CA LEU A 92 3.85 5.38 7.40
C LEU A 92 4.21 3.92 7.68
N MET A 93 4.57 3.16 6.64
CA MET A 93 4.89 1.74 6.78
C MET A 93 6.23 1.52 7.50
N ALA A 94 7.23 2.36 7.25
CA ALA A 94 8.49 2.36 7.99
C ALA A 94 8.24 2.59 9.50
N ARG A 95 7.39 3.56 9.85
CA ARG A 95 6.97 3.80 11.25
C ARG A 95 6.23 2.61 11.87
N GLN A 96 5.53 1.81 11.07
CA GLN A 96 4.89 0.57 11.52
C GLN A 96 5.89 -0.60 11.70
N GLY A 97 7.17 -0.40 11.38
CA GLY A 97 8.22 -1.42 11.45
C GLY A 97 8.14 -2.44 10.32
N ARG A 98 7.71 -2.01 9.12
CA ARG A 98 7.81 -2.82 7.90
C ARG A 98 9.24 -2.72 7.35
N SER A 99 9.73 -3.82 6.77
CA SER A 99 11.01 -3.82 6.08
C SER A 99 10.95 -2.96 4.81
N VAL A 100 12.09 -2.43 4.38
CA VAL A 100 12.20 -1.68 3.12
C VAL A 100 11.71 -2.52 1.94
N ALA A 101 12.02 -3.82 1.91
CA ALA A 101 11.53 -4.73 0.89
C ALA A 101 10.00 -4.86 0.89
N GLN A 102 9.36 -4.99 2.07
CA GLN A 102 7.90 -5.01 2.15
C GLN A 102 7.27 -3.68 1.72
N ILE A 103 7.92 -2.55 2.02
CA ILE A 103 7.45 -1.24 1.59
C ILE A 103 7.49 -1.16 0.07
N GLY A 104 8.61 -1.52 -0.55
CA GLY A 104 8.75 -1.53 -2.02
C GLY A 104 7.69 -2.40 -2.70
N LEU A 105 7.53 -3.66 -2.25
CA LEU A 105 6.49 -4.55 -2.76
C LEU A 105 5.09 -3.94 -2.60
N LYS A 106 4.82 -3.26 -1.48
CA LYS A 106 3.52 -2.65 -1.27
C LYS A 106 3.26 -1.46 -2.17
N LEU A 107 4.28 -0.67 -2.48
CA LEU A 107 4.16 0.43 -3.44
C LEU A 107 3.94 -0.12 -4.85
N GLN A 108 4.62 -1.21 -5.22
CA GLN A 108 4.40 -1.91 -6.49
C GLN A 108 2.97 -2.45 -6.60
N GLU A 109 2.44 -3.09 -5.55
CA GLU A 109 1.02 -3.54 -5.49
C GLU A 109 0.01 -2.38 -5.63
N MET A 110 0.42 -1.15 -5.29
CA MET A 110 -0.40 0.05 -5.42
C MET A 110 -0.26 0.74 -6.79
N GLU A 111 0.52 0.14 -7.69
CA GLU A 111 0.70 0.57 -9.09
C GLU A 111 1.23 2.02 -9.20
N PHE A 112 2.13 2.41 -8.30
CA PHE A 112 2.90 3.64 -8.45
C PHE A 112 3.90 3.52 -9.61
N SER A 113 4.29 4.63 -10.23
CA SER A 113 5.35 4.60 -11.24
C SER A 113 6.69 4.16 -10.62
N ASP A 114 7.58 3.56 -11.41
CA ASP A 114 8.90 3.16 -10.91
C ASP A 114 9.67 4.35 -10.32
N SER A 115 9.51 5.55 -10.91
CA SER A 115 10.13 6.78 -10.38
C SER A 115 9.56 7.16 -9.01
N ASP A 116 8.24 7.11 -8.83
CA ASP A 116 7.63 7.44 -7.54
C ASP A 116 8.01 6.42 -6.47
N GLN A 117 8.12 5.14 -6.85
CA GLN A 117 8.55 4.07 -5.95
C GLN A 117 9.98 4.30 -5.46
N VAL A 118 10.91 4.58 -6.39
CA VAL A 118 12.32 4.86 -6.06
C VAL A 118 12.42 6.09 -5.16
N GLN A 119 11.79 7.20 -5.54
CA GLN A 119 11.78 8.43 -4.74
C GLN A 119 11.18 8.24 -3.35
N ALA A 120 10.09 7.46 -3.24
CA ALA A 120 9.47 7.17 -1.95
C ALA A 120 10.36 6.34 -1.03
N LEU A 121 11.13 5.40 -1.58
CA LEU A 121 12.11 4.62 -0.83
C LEU A 121 13.36 5.46 -0.49
N ASP A 122 13.80 6.35 -1.38
CA ASP A 122 14.91 7.29 -1.12
C ASP A 122 14.55 8.26 0.01
N ALA A 123 13.30 8.72 0.05
CA ALA A 123 12.77 9.58 1.10
C ALA A 123 12.74 8.93 2.51
N LEU A 124 12.99 7.62 2.63
CA LEU A 124 13.18 6.97 3.92
C LEU A 124 14.56 7.26 4.54
N GLY A 125 15.50 7.81 3.77
CA GLY A 125 16.87 8.11 4.20
C GLY A 125 17.90 7.12 3.68
N GLU A 126 19.18 7.47 3.85
CA GLU A 126 20.32 6.71 3.33
C GLU A 126 20.55 5.40 4.11
N ASP A 127 20.35 5.38 5.44
CA ASP A 127 20.52 4.17 6.26
C ASP A 127 19.26 3.28 6.29
N ARG A 128 18.89 2.77 5.12
CA ARG A 128 17.83 1.77 4.95
C ARG A 128 18.10 0.50 5.75
N GLN A 129 19.36 0.10 5.86
CA GLN A 129 19.73 -1.08 6.63
C GLN A 129 19.48 -0.86 8.12
N GLY A 130 19.79 0.31 8.67
CA GLY A 130 19.47 0.66 10.05
C GLY A 130 17.97 0.71 10.33
N LEU A 131 17.17 1.20 9.38
CA LEU A 131 15.71 1.11 9.47
C LEU A 131 15.26 -0.35 9.59
N ASP A 132 15.78 -1.24 8.76
CA ASP A 132 15.47 -2.67 8.80
C ASP A 132 15.97 -3.34 10.08
N ARG A 133 17.19 -3.04 10.54
CA ARG A 133 17.73 -3.53 11.82
C ARG A 133 16.79 -3.16 12.98
N ARG A 134 16.41 -1.88 13.08
CA ARG A 134 15.47 -1.38 14.11
C ARG A 134 14.10 -2.04 14.00
N ALA A 135 13.56 -2.18 12.80
CA ALA A 135 12.26 -2.80 12.57
C ALA A 135 12.27 -4.30 12.94
N ALA A 136 13.31 -5.03 12.57
CA ALA A 136 13.50 -6.44 12.89
C ALA A 136 13.67 -6.64 14.41
N ALA A 137 14.46 -5.80 15.07
CA ALA A 137 14.64 -5.84 16.51
C ALA A 137 13.32 -5.60 17.27
N ARG A 138 12.52 -4.61 16.86
CA ARG A 138 11.16 -4.39 17.40
C ARG A 138 10.24 -5.58 17.14
N PHE A 139 10.35 -6.22 15.97
CA PHE A 139 9.57 -7.42 15.65
C PHE A 139 9.93 -8.60 16.57
N VAL A 140 11.22 -8.86 16.77
CA VAL A 140 11.75 -9.89 17.69
C VAL A 140 11.31 -9.62 19.12
N LYS A 141 11.45 -8.39 19.62
CA LYS A 141 10.99 -7.98 20.96
C LYS A 141 9.50 -8.26 21.16
N ARG A 142 8.65 -7.84 20.22
CA ARG A 142 7.20 -8.08 20.27
C ARG A 142 6.83 -9.56 20.22
N ARG A 143 7.58 -10.37 19.46
CA ARG A 143 7.33 -11.81 19.30
C ARG A 143 8.03 -12.69 20.35
N ARG A 144 8.91 -12.10 21.17
CA ARG A 144 9.77 -12.81 22.13
C ARG A 144 10.59 -13.93 21.47
N PHE A 145 11.24 -13.61 20.35
CA PHE A 145 12.13 -14.53 19.62
C PHE A 145 13.58 -14.43 20.11
N GLY A 146 14.43 -15.39 19.74
CA GLY A 146 15.86 -15.39 20.02
C GLY A 146 16.20 -15.07 21.49
N PRO A 147 16.81 -13.89 21.78
CA PRO A 147 17.31 -13.54 23.11
C PRO A 147 16.27 -13.60 24.24
N TYR A 148 15.00 -13.40 23.91
CA TYR A 148 13.88 -13.43 24.85
C TYR A 148 13.48 -14.84 25.31
N LYS A 149 14.17 -15.87 24.81
CA LYS A 149 13.95 -17.27 25.17
C LYS A 149 15.11 -17.83 26.00
N PRO A 150 14.85 -18.87 26.81
CA PRO A 150 15.92 -19.59 27.50
C PRO A 150 16.92 -20.18 26.50
N GLU A 151 18.21 -20.00 26.78
CA GLU A 151 19.34 -20.39 25.92
C GLU A 151 19.20 -21.83 25.40
N LYS A 152 18.85 -22.75 26.29
CA LYS A 152 18.67 -24.19 26.01
C LYS A 152 17.66 -24.48 24.89
N THR A 153 16.73 -23.57 24.61
CA THR A 153 15.64 -23.74 23.63
C THR A 153 15.78 -22.85 22.39
N ARG A 154 16.80 -21.97 22.34
CA ARG A 154 16.98 -21.01 21.23
C ARG A 154 17.24 -21.74 19.91
N SER A 155 18.13 -22.74 19.91
CA SER A 155 18.50 -23.52 18.73
C SER A 155 17.33 -24.27 18.09
N GLU A 156 16.41 -24.82 18.89
CA GLU A 156 15.27 -25.62 18.42
C GLU A 156 14.31 -24.82 17.53
N ARG A 157 14.18 -23.51 17.78
CA ARG A 157 13.23 -22.63 17.09
C ARG A 157 13.88 -21.62 16.17
N ARG A 158 15.20 -21.50 16.17
CA ARG A 158 15.99 -20.56 15.35
C ARG A 158 15.52 -20.51 13.89
N ASN A 159 15.50 -21.66 13.21
CA ASN A 159 15.11 -21.71 11.79
C ASN A 159 13.66 -21.25 11.55
N ARG A 160 12.74 -21.54 12.49
CA ARG A 160 11.34 -21.12 12.40
C ARG A 160 11.18 -19.62 12.59
N GLU A 161 11.99 -19.03 13.46
CA GLU A 161 12.01 -17.60 13.76
C GLU A 161 12.65 -16.80 12.62
N LEU A 162 13.78 -17.29 12.08
CA LEU A 162 14.39 -16.76 10.86
C LEU A 162 13.40 -16.78 9.69
N ALA A 163 12.70 -17.90 9.47
CA ALA A 163 11.66 -17.98 8.44
C ALA A 163 10.51 -16.99 8.70
N SER A 164 10.22 -16.66 9.96
CA SER A 164 9.23 -15.64 10.29
C SER A 164 9.68 -14.22 9.95
N LEU A 165 10.97 -13.90 10.13
CA LEU A 165 11.54 -12.61 9.73
C LEU A 165 11.65 -12.49 8.21
N ALA A 166 12.04 -13.56 7.52
CA ALA A 166 12.10 -13.61 6.06
C ALA A 166 10.72 -13.33 5.42
N ARG A 167 9.63 -13.90 5.97
CA ARG A 167 8.26 -13.57 5.54
C ARG A 167 7.88 -12.11 5.78
N GLN A 168 8.58 -11.43 6.68
CA GLN A 168 8.45 -9.99 6.89
C GLN A 168 9.35 -9.15 5.99
N GLY A 169 10.06 -9.77 5.05
CA GLY A 169 10.92 -9.11 4.07
C GLY A 169 12.25 -8.63 4.63
N PHE A 170 12.64 -9.04 5.84
CA PHE A 170 13.98 -8.75 6.35
C PHE A 170 15.02 -9.62 5.64
N SER A 171 16.18 -9.04 5.34
CA SER A 171 17.31 -9.79 4.77
C SER A 171 17.80 -10.86 5.74
N PHE A 172 18.50 -11.85 5.21
CA PHE A 172 19.07 -12.92 6.03
C PHE A 172 20.04 -12.38 7.09
N ASP A 173 20.87 -11.40 6.72
CA ASP A 173 21.85 -10.79 7.63
C ASP A 173 21.15 -10.05 8.78
N VAL A 174 20.13 -9.23 8.47
CA VAL A 174 19.34 -8.53 9.49
C VAL A 174 18.61 -9.52 10.39
N ALA A 175 18.04 -10.58 9.82
CA ALA A 175 17.33 -11.59 10.59
C ALA A 175 18.25 -12.37 11.53
N THR A 176 19.43 -12.74 11.05
CA THR A 176 20.45 -13.45 11.84
C THR A 176 20.96 -12.56 12.97
N LEU A 177 21.28 -11.30 12.69
CA LEU A 177 21.73 -10.31 13.68
C LEU A 177 20.80 -10.23 14.90
N VAL A 178 19.48 -10.18 14.68
CA VAL A 178 18.51 -10.02 15.78
C VAL A 178 18.08 -11.32 16.45
N ILE A 179 18.21 -12.46 15.76
CA ILE A 179 17.85 -13.78 16.34
C ILE A 179 19.00 -14.33 17.17
N ASP A 180 20.24 -14.12 16.71
CA ASP A 180 21.46 -14.65 17.31
C ASP A 180 22.12 -13.64 18.27
N ALA A 181 21.46 -12.52 18.57
CA ALA A 181 21.90 -11.62 19.64
C ALA A 181 22.03 -12.39 20.97
N GLU A 182 23.00 -12.01 21.79
CA GLU A 182 23.31 -12.76 23.01
C GLU A 182 22.28 -12.45 24.09
N THR A 183 21.96 -11.16 24.23
CA THR A 183 21.18 -10.62 25.34
C THR A 183 19.95 -9.82 24.85
N VAL A 184 19.03 -9.56 25.78
CA VAL A 184 17.88 -8.68 25.49
C VAL A 184 18.38 -7.24 25.33
N GLU A 185 19.41 -6.87 26.07
CA GLU A 185 20.08 -5.59 26.06
C GLU A 185 20.65 -5.26 24.68
N ASP A 186 21.22 -6.23 23.96
CA ASP A 186 21.68 -6.05 22.57
C ASP A 186 20.52 -5.66 21.63
N ILE A 187 19.35 -6.26 21.83
CA ILE A 187 18.15 -5.91 21.06
C ILE A 187 17.66 -4.52 21.42
N GLU A 188 17.71 -4.14 22.70
CA GLU A 188 17.32 -2.80 23.13
C GLU A 188 18.29 -1.74 22.60
N ALA A 189 19.59 -2.03 22.56
CA ALA A 189 20.60 -1.19 21.94
C ALA A 189 20.35 -1.02 20.44
N ILE A 190 19.89 -2.06 19.71
CA ILE A 190 19.49 -1.88 18.30
C ILE A 190 18.25 -0.99 18.18
N ILE A 191 17.30 -1.07 19.11
CA ILE A 191 16.02 -0.33 19.03
C ILE A 191 16.18 1.15 19.42
N TYR A 192 17.01 1.42 20.43
CA TYR A 192 17.11 2.72 21.11
C TYR A 192 18.52 3.31 21.11
N GLY A 193 19.55 2.52 20.81
CA GLY A 193 20.91 3.02 20.66
C GLY A 193 20.98 4.02 19.51
N ASP A 194 21.76 5.08 19.75
CA ASP A 194 21.73 6.32 19.00
C ASP A 194 21.99 6.16 17.49
N GLU A 195 21.45 7.13 16.75
CA GLU A 195 21.66 7.43 15.33
C GLU A 195 23.14 7.57 14.96
#